data_AF-A0AAD6TF10-F1
#
_entry.id   AF-A0AAD6TF10-F1
#
_cell.length_a   1.000
_cell.length_b   1.000
_cell.length_c   1.000
_cell.angle_alpha   90.00
_cell.angle_beta   90.00
_cell.angle_gamma   90.00
#
_symmetry.space_group_name_H-M   'P 1'
#
loop_
_entity.id
_entity.type
_entity.pdbx_description
1 polymer ?
#
loop_
_entity_poly.entity_id
_entity_poly.type
_entity_poly.pdbx_seq_one_letter_code
_entity_poly.pdbx_strand_id
1 'polypeptide(L)'
;MLKLQRQPKMGLDGVRMTRRNMPVVQVAVEVKNAADLPKLVEGLKRLSKPDWCTGEHIVAAAGELHLEICLKDLEEDHAGVPLKKSDPVVPYRETVTAESSIVALSNSQNKHNRLYMKAMPLGEELTKAIEDGKVNPCDDFKIRAHVLADEHGWDVTDARKIWAFGPDTTGPNLLVDVTKGVQYLAEIKDSCIAGLQWAAKEGVCAEEIMRGVRFNLMDVTLHADAIHRGGGQLIPTTRRVLYAACLLAQPTLQEPIYFVEIQCPESAIGGVYSCLNIRRGQVFSEEQRMGTPMFTIKAYLPVNESFGFNGALRQATSGQAFPQNVFDHWEALQGSPLDKGSKLEELVTKLRTRKGLNRYWHRRQPLPVPLGGS
;
A
#
# COMPACT_ATOMS: atom_id res chain seq x y z
N MET A 1 32.34 -12.46 -26.93
CA MET A 1 32.64 -12.08 -25.53
C MET A 1 32.08 -10.68 -25.26
N LEU A 2 30.80 -10.57 -24.90
CA LEU A 2 30.25 -9.32 -24.37
C LEU A 2 30.49 -9.30 -22.87
N LYS A 3 31.34 -8.39 -22.39
CA LYS A 3 31.44 -8.07 -20.97
C LYS A 3 30.17 -7.32 -20.58
N LEU A 4 29.25 -8.01 -19.91
CA LEU A 4 28.14 -7.37 -19.19
C LEU A 4 28.73 -6.39 -18.18
N GLN A 5 28.40 -5.11 -18.30
CA GLN A 5 28.65 -4.13 -17.25
C GLN A 5 27.89 -4.60 -16.00
N ARG A 6 28.64 -5.09 -15.00
CA ARG A 6 28.11 -5.34 -13.66
C ARG A 6 27.57 -4.02 -13.13
N GLN A 7 26.26 -3.93 -12.89
CA GLN A 7 25.72 -2.86 -12.06
C GLN A 7 26.37 -2.93 -10.67
N PRO A 8 26.69 -1.79 -10.05
CA PRO A 8 27.39 -1.78 -8.77
C PRO A 8 26.50 -2.38 -7.68
N LYS A 9 27.09 -3.21 -6.83
CA LYS A 9 26.49 -3.69 -5.58
C LYS A 9 26.13 -2.47 -4.72
N MET A 10 24.85 -2.13 -4.63
CA MET A 10 24.38 -1.12 -3.68
C MET A 10 24.08 -1.81 -2.34
N GLY A 11 24.91 -1.54 -1.34
CA GLY A 11 24.59 -1.79 0.05
C GLY A 11 23.44 -0.86 0.47
N LEU A 12 22.38 -1.43 1.04
CA LEU A 12 21.20 -0.73 1.53
C LEU A 12 21.42 -0.15 2.93
N ASP A 13 22.54 0.52 3.16
CA ASP A 13 22.72 1.38 4.31
C ASP A 13 22.47 2.83 3.87
N GLY A 14 21.29 3.36 4.23
CA GLY A 14 21.00 4.80 4.22
C GLY A 14 20.62 5.46 2.89
N VAL A 15 20.50 4.73 1.77
CA VAL A 15 20.03 5.31 0.51
C VAL A 15 18.50 5.24 0.45
N ARG A 16 17.85 6.41 0.50
CA ARG A 16 16.42 6.62 0.17
C ARG A 16 16.05 5.76 -1.05
N MET A 17 15.03 4.90 -0.92
CA MET A 17 14.44 4.20 -2.07
C MET A 17 14.01 5.24 -3.11
N THR A 18 14.82 5.44 -4.15
CA THR A 18 14.39 6.21 -5.32
C THR A 18 13.24 5.46 -5.98
N ARG A 19 12.13 6.15 -6.29
CA ARG A 19 10.87 5.60 -6.88
C ARG A 19 11.07 4.52 -7.97
N ARG A 20 12.19 4.57 -8.70
CA ARG A 20 12.58 3.61 -9.75
C ARG A 20 12.62 2.13 -9.32
N ASN A 21 12.79 1.82 -8.03
CA ASN A 21 13.00 0.45 -7.56
C ASN A 21 11.97 -0.04 -6.51
N MET A 22 10.77 0.54 -6.47
CA MET A 22 9.71 0.00 -5.59
C MET A 22 9.37 -1.44 -5.99
N PRO A 23 9.42 -2.40 -5.04
CA PRO A 23 9.04 -3.77 -5.34
C PRO A 23 7.51 -3.88 -5.40
N VAL A 24 6.99 -4.17 -6.59
CA VAL A 24 5.54 -4.19 -6.89
C VAL A 24 5.02 -5.58 -7.24
N VAL A 25 5.90 -6.59 -7.27
CA VAL A 25 5.52 -7.99 -7.42
C VAL A 25 6.16 -8.79 -6.29
N GLN A 26 5.40 -9.68 -5.68
CA GLN A 26 5.82 -10.49 -4.53
C GLN A 26 5.52 -11.96 -4.79
N VAL A 27 6.43 -12.84 -4.36
CA VAL A 27 6.21 -14.30 -4.34
C VAL A 27 6.61 -14.82 -2.98
N ALA A 28 5.74 -15.62 -2.38
CA ALA A 28 6.09 -16.44 -1.23
C ALA A 28 6.91 -17.65 -1.69
N VAL A 29 8.03 -17.87 -1.02
CA VAL A 29 9.03 -18.90 -1.33
C VAL A 29 9.16 -19.83 -0.12
N GLU A 30 9.04 -21.13 -0.37
CA GLU A 30 9.25 -22.17 0.63
C GLU A 30 10.32 -23.15 0.15
N VAL A 31 11.04 -23.78 1.08
CA VAL A 31 11.89 -24.93 0.75
C VAL A 31 11.01 -26.18 0.60
N LYS A 32 11.33 -27.05 -0.36
CA LYS A 32 10.65 -28.37 -0.45
C LYS A 32 10.94 -29.25 0.76
N ASN A 33 12.16 -29.17 1.28
CA ASN A 33 12.62 -29.91 2.46
C ASN A 33 12.77 -28.97 3.65
N ALA A 34 12.07 -29.24 4.74
CA ALA A 34 12.13 -28.40 5.95
C ALA A 34 13.55 -28.29 6.56
N ALA A 35 14.41 -29.29 6.33
CA ALA A 35 15.79 -29.29 6.81
C ALA A 35 16.67 -28.22 6.16
N ASP A 36 16.31 -27.76 4.96
CA ASP A 36 17.08 -26.78 4.18
C ASP A 36 16.69 -25.32 4.48
N LEU A 37 15.76 -25.09 5.42
CA LEU A 37 15.31 -23.76 5.81
C LEU A 37 16.45 -22.80 6.20
N PRO A 38 17.50 -23.22 6.95
CA PRO A 38 18.62 -22.33 7.28
C PRO A 38 19.38 -21.83 6.05
N LYS A 39 19.50 -22.65 5.00
CA LYS A 39 20.15 -22.25 3.74
C LYS A 39 19.31 -21.24 2.98
N LEU A 40 17.98 -21.40 2.99
CA LEU A 40 17.08 -20.41 2.40
C LEU A 40 17.21 -19.05 3.09
N VAL A 41 17.22 -19.03 4.43
CA VAL A 41 17.35 -17.78 5.20
C VAL A 41 18.68 -17.07 4.87
N GLU A 42 19.77 -17.83 4.79
CA GLU A 42 21.09 -17.29 4.44
C GLU A 42 21.15 -16.83 2.97
N GLY A 43 20.57 -17.60 2.04
CA GLY A 43 20.46 -17.22 0.63
C GLY A 43 19.65 -15.95 0.43
N LEU A 44 18.52 -15.83 1.14
CA LEU A 44 17.69 -14.62 1.14
C LEU A 44 18.48 -13.42 1.66
N LYS A 45 19.21 -13.54 2.77
CA LYS A 45 20.07 -12.47 3.30
C LYS A 45 21.13 -11.99 2.31
N ARG A 46 21.65 -12.89 1.47
CA ARG A 46 22.63 -12.57 0.43
C ARG A 46 22.01 -11.87 -0.78
N LEU A 47 20.77 -12.24 -1.12
CA LEU A 47 20.01 -11.64 -2.21
C LEU A 47 19.48 -10.24 -1.83
N SER A 48 18.96 -10.09 -0.60
CA SER A 48 18.38 -8.84 -0.09
C SER A 48 18.21 -8.89 1.44
N LYS A 49 17.90 -7.75 2.07
CA LYS A 49 17.45 -7.76 3.47
C LYS A 49 16.09 -8.47 3.52
N PRO A 50 15.94 -9.59 4.25
CA PRO A 50 14.69 -10.35 4.23
C PRO A 50 13.60 -9.57 4.99
N ASP A 51 12.49 -9.27 4.31
CA ASP A 51 11.28 -8.79 4.97
C ASP A 51 10.47 -10.00 5.43
N TRP A 52 10.49 -10.27 6.74
CA TRP A 52 9.64 -11.27 7.35
C TRP A 52 8.26 -10.66 7.60
N CYS A 53 7.28 -11.05 6.80
CA CYS A 53 5.88 -10.70 7.03
C CYS A 53 5.07 -12.00 7.14
N THR A 54 4.17 -12.05 8.13
CA THR A 54 3.15 -13.11 8.29
C THR A 54 3.61 -14.57 8.41
N GLY A 55 4.90 -14.82 8.71
CA GLY A 55 5.40 -16.19 8.89
C GLY A 55 5.83 -16.89 7.60
N GLU A 56 5.81 -16.18 6.47
CA GLU A 56 6.24 -16.67 5.17
C GLU A 56 7.47 -15.89 4.69
N HIS A 57 8.33 -16.53 3.88
CA HIS A 57 9.44 -15.85 3.24
C HIS A 57 8.99 -15.23 1.92
N ILE A 58 8.96 -13.91 1.85
CA ILE A 58 8.50 -13.16 0.67
C ILE A 58 9.71 -12.61 -0.09
N VAL A 59 9.76 -12.87 -1.40
CA VAL A 59 10.69 -12.21 -2.32
C VAL A 59 9.91 -11.18 -3.12
N ALA A 60 10.32 -9.92 -3.00
CA ALA A 60 9.68 -8.80 -3.67
C ALA A 60 10.60 -8.22 -4.75
N ALA A 61 10.07 -7.94 -5.93
CA ALA A 61 10.81 -7.46 -7.09
C ALA A 61 10.07 -6.36 -7.83
N ALA A 62 10.81 -5.59 -8.63
CA ALA A 62 10.28 -4.46 -9.41
C ALA A 62 9.43 -4.89 -10.62
N GLY A 63 9.45 -6.17 -11.01
CA GLY A 63 8.68 -6.68 -12.14
C GLY A 63 8.88 -8.19 -12.34
N GLU A 64 8.10 -8.76 -13.26
CA GLU A 64 8.06 -10.21 -13.55
C GLU A 64 9.44 -10.78 -13.91
N LEU A 65 10.12 -10.18 -14.89
CA LEU A 65 11.44 -10.66 -15.34
C LEU A 65 12.49 -10.56 -14.22
N HIS A 66 12.47 -9.48 -13.44
CA HIS A 66 13.39 -9.31 -12.32
C HIS A 66 13.15 -10.39 -11.27
N LEU A 67 11.89 -10.69 -10.97
CA LEU A 67 11.51 -11.74 -10.04
C LEU A 67 11.97 -13.13 -10.51
N GLU A 68 11.79 -13.46 -11.78
CA GLU A 68 12.24 -14.74 -12.36
C GLU A 68 13.76 -14.93 -12.19
N ILE A 69 14.54 -13.88 -12.47
CA ILE A 69 15.99 -13.90 -12.30
C ILE A 69 16.35 -14.07 -10.83
N CYS A 70 15.75 -13.28 -9.92
CA CYS A 70 16.00 -13.41 -8.49
C CYS A 70 15.69 -14.80 -7.95
N LEU A 71 14.59 -15.42 -8.39
CA LEU A 71 14.21 -16.76 -7.97
C LEU A 71 15.15 -17.84 -8.53
N LYS A 72 15.69 -17.62 -9.73
CA LYS A 72 16.68 -18.51 -10.34
C LYS A 72 18.02 -18.42 -9.60
N ASP A 73 18.52 -17.21 -9.37
CA ASP A 73 19.76 -16.95 -8.65
C ASP A 73 19.68 -17.47 -7.20
N LEU A 74 18.50 -17.38 -6.57
CA LEU A 74 18.27 -17.94 -5.23
C LEU A 74 18.36 -19.47 -5.23
N GLU A 75 17.78 -20.13 -6.22
CA GLU A 75 17.75 -21.60 -6.34
C GLU A 75 19.10 -22.18 -6.78
N GLU A 76 19.81 -21.51 -7.69
CA GLU A 76 21.07 -22.00 -8.28
C GLU A 76 22.33 -21.55 -7.49
N ASP A 77 22.44 -20.26 -7.13
CA ASP A 77 23.70 -19.68 -6.65
C ASP A 77 23.70 -19.38 -5.14
N HIS A 78 22.61 -18.82 -4.60
CA HIS A 78 22.62 -18.32 -3.22
C HIS A 78 22.26 -19.38 -2.18
N ALA A 79 21.12 -20.06 -2.37
CA ALA A 79 20.65 -21.08 -1.44
C ALA A 79 21.00 -22.50 -1.92
N GLY A 80 21.00 -22.74 -3.23
CA GLY A 80 21.36 -24.04 -3.82
C GLY A 80 20.37 -25.16 -3.47
N VAL A 81 19.10 -24.82 -3.24
CA VAL A 81 18.06 -25.74 -2.75
C VAL A 81 16.80 -25.61 -3.59
N PRO A 82 16.08 -26.72 -3.84
CA PRO A 82 14.88 -26.68 -4.65
C PRO A 82 13.75 -25.95 -3.92
N LEU A 83 13.20 -24.94 -4.57
CA LEU A 83 12.18 -24.06 -3.99
C LEU A 83 10.78 -24.44 -4.46
N LYS A 84 9.80 -24.21 -3.59
CA LYS A 84 8.38 -24.18 -3.91
C LYS A 84 7.97 -22.71 -3.98
N LYS A 85 7.52 -22.30 -5.16
CA LYS A 85 7.20 -20.90 -5.49
C LYS A 85 5.68 -20.79 -5.59
N SER A 86 5.11 -19.78 -4.96
CA SER A 86 3.70 -19.41 -5.14
C SER A 86 3.51 -18.55 -6.40
N ASP A 87 2.26 -18.36 -6.81
CA ASP A 87 1.93 -17.47 -7.92
C ASP A 87 2.30 -16.01 -7.57
N PRO A 88 2.83 -15.23 -8.52
CA PRO A 88 3.14 -13.82 -8.30
C PRO A 88 1.91 -13.01 -7.87
N VAL A 89 2.13 -12.19 -6.84
CA VAL A 89 1.12 -11.35 -6.23
C VAL A 89 1.50 -9.89 -6.35
N VAL A 90 0.51 -9.06 -6.65
CA VAL A 90 0.64 -7.60 -6.60
C VAL A 90 0.17 -7.13 -5.22
N PRO A 91 0.98 -6.35 -4.48
CA PRO A 91 0.54 -5.71 -3.26
C PRO A 91 -0.44 -4.59 -3.61
N TYR A 92 -1.58 -4.56 -2.94
CA TYR A 92 -2.53 -3.45 -3.03
C TYR A 92 -2.29 -2.49 -1.87
N ARG A 93 -2.91 -1.31 -1.93
CA ARG A 93 -3.06 -0.43 -0.76
C ARG A 93 -4.52 -0.21 -0.46
N GLU A 94 -4.84 0.06 0.79
CA GLU A 94 -6.20 0.43 1.19
C GLU A 94 -6.29 1.93 1.38
N THR A 95 -7.34 2.55 0.86
CA THR A 95 -7.58 3.98 1.04
C THR A 95 -9.07 4.24 1.25
N VAL A 96 -9.42 5.50 1.47
CA VAL A 96 -10.79 5.99 1.57
C VAL A 96 -11.01 7.05 0.50
N THR A 97 -12.22 7.17 -0.02
CA THR A 97 -12.53 8.14 -1.11
C THR A 97 -13.32 9.35 -0.63
N ALA A 98 -14.02 9.23 0.50
CA ALA A 98 -14.87 10.27 1.06
C ALA A 98 -14.57 10.49 2.55
N GLU A 99 -15.04 11.60 3.11
CA GLU A 99 -15.08 11.76 4.56
C GLU A 99 -16.06 10.75 5.17
N SER A 100 -15.77 10.24 6.37
CA SER A 100 -16.68 9.40 7.14
C SER A 100 -18.05 10.08 7.26
N SER A 101 -19.08 9.38 6.79
CA SER A 101 -20.49 9.82 6.84
C SER A 101 -20.97 10.16 8.27
N ILE A 102 -20.54 9.38 9.25
CA ILE A 102 -20.82 9.61 10.68
C ILE A 102 -19.52 9.54 11.49
N VAL A 103 -19.52 10.15 12.68
CA VAL A 103 -18.41 10.01 13.62
C VAL A 103 -18.39 8.58 14.16
N ALA A 104 -17.29 7.87 13.94
CA ALA A 104 -17.11 6.51 14.45
C ALA A 104 -16.80 6.55 15.95
N LEU A 105 -17.37 5.59 16.69
CA LEU A 105 -17.21 5.45 18.14
C LEU A 105 -16.65 4.06 18.46
N SER A 106 -15.68 4.00 19.37
CA SER A 106 -15.31 2.74 20.04
C SER A 106 -15.15 2.91 21.54
N ASN A 107 -15.68 1.95 22.30
CA ASN A 107 -15.59 1.89 23.76
C ASN A 107 -14.49 0.91 24.18
N SER A 108 -13.69 1.25 25.18
CA SER A 108 -12.73 0.30 25.77
C SER A 108 -13.41 -0.94 26.36
N GLN A 109 -12.63 -2.00 26.56
CA GLN A 109 -13.16 -3.27 27.08
C GLN A 109 -13.78 -3.10 28.46
N ASN A 110 -13.20 -2.22 29.29
CA ASN A 110 -13.77 -1.81 30.58
C ASN A 110 -14.95 -0.82 30.48
N LYS A 111 -15.36 -0.40 29.27
CA LYS A 111 -16.44 0.57 28.99
C LYS A 111 -16.26 1.98 29.57
N HIS A 112 -15.12 2.30 30.17
CA HIS A 112 -14.87 3.59 30.81
C HIS A 112 -14.34 4.66 29.84
N ASN A 113 -13.68 4.25 28.75
CA ASN A 113 -13.12 5.16 27.77
C ASN A 113 -13.85 5.04 26.43
N ARG A 114 -14.02 6.18 25.76
CA ARG A 114 -14.66 6.23 24.45
C ARG A 114 -13.86 7.15 23.54
N LEU A 115 -13.58 6.67 22.34
CA LEU A 115 -12.87 7.43 21.30
C LEU A 115 -13.83 7.71 20.15
N TYR A 116 -13.87 8.97 19.71
CA TYR A 116 -14.67 9.43 18.59
C TYR A 116 -13.76 9.91 17.47
N MET A 117 -13.79 9.25 16.30
CA MET A 117 -12.93 9.59 15.17
C MET A 117 -13.68 9.68 13.85
N LYS A 118 -13.13 10.45 12.92
CA LYS A 118 -13.51 10.50 11.51
C LYS A 118 -12.29 10.24 10.63
N ALA A 119 -12.50 9.53 9.52
CA ALA A 119 -11.50 9.33 8.48
C ALA A 119 -11.83 10.23 7.28
N MET A 120 -10.80 10.71 6.59
CA MET A 120 -10.93 11.46 5.35
C MET A 120 -9.76 11.14 4.41
N PRO A 121 -9.95 11.24 3.10
CA PRO A 121 -8.88 11.06 2.14
C PRO A 121 -7.81 12.15 2.30
N LEU A 122 -6.55 11.76 2.13
CA LEU A 122 -5.47 12.69 1.85
C LEU A 122 -5.41 12.98 0.35
N GLY A 123 -5.09 14.21 -0.02
CA GLY A 123 -4.79 14.54 -1.41
C GLY A 123 -3.61 13.72 -1.93
N GLU A 124 -3.66 13.32 -3.20
CA GLU A 124 -2.59 12.49 -3.80
C GLU A 124 -1.24 13.23 -3.82
N GLU A 125 -1.25 14.56 -3.98
CA GLU A 125 -0.05 15.40 -3.93
C GLU A 125 0.63 15.34 -2.56
N LEU A 126 -0.15 15.47 -1.48
CA LEU A 126 0.36 15.38 -0.11
C LEU A 126 0.85 13.96 0.19
N THR A 127 0.11 12.94 -0.25
CA THR A 127 0.48 11.53 -0.09
C THR A 127 1.85 11.26 -0.72
N LYS A 128 2.06 11.75 -1.96
CA LYS A 128 3.35 11.69 -2.66
C LYS A 128 4.44 12.50 -1.96
N ALA A 129 4.13 13.70 -1.45
CA ALA A 129 5.10 14.54 -0.74
C ALA A 129 5.60 13.89 0.57
N ILE A 130 4.75 13.14 1.27
CA ILE A 130 5.12 12.36 2.45
C ILE A 130 6.02 11.19 2.05
N GLU A 131 5.66 10.43 1.00
CA GLU A 131 6.45 9.30 0.51
C GLU A 131 7.84 9.72 -0.01
N ASP A 132 7.93 10.87 -0.68
CA ASP A 132 9.19 11.45 -1.13
C ASP A 132 10.04 12.04 0.04
N GLY A 133 9.44 12.13 1.23
CA GLY A 133 10.07 12.69 2.43
C GLY A 133 10.29 14.20 2.37
N LYS A 134 9.46 14.92 1.61
CA LYS A 134 9.35 16.39 1.67
C LYS A 134 8.63 16.85 2.93
N VAL A 135 7.64 16.07 3.35
CA VAL A 135 6.92 16.24 4.62
C VAL A 135 7.29 15.08 5.52
N ASN A 136 8.06 15.34 6.56
CA ASN A 136 8.54 14.31 7.48
C ASN A 136 8.03 14.53 8.91
N PRO A 137 7.75 13.46 9.67
CA PRO A 137 7.57 13.52 11.12
C PRO A 137 8.66 14.29 11.88
N CYS A 138 9.92 14.19 11.42
CA CYS A 138 11.08 14.82 12.07
C CYS A 138 11.17 16.34 11.86
N ASP A 139 10.42 16.90 10.91
CA ASP A 139 10.44 18.34 10.64
C ASP A 139 9.83 19.13 11.79
N ASP A 140 10.25 20.39 11.96
CA ASP A 140 9.63 21.28 12.92
C ASP A 140 8.14 21.42 12.63
N PHE A 141 7.32 21.19 13.66
CA PHE A 141 5.86 21.13 13.52
C PHE A 141 5.24 22.45 13.06
N LYS A 142 5.88 23.60 13.29
CA LYS A 142 5.39 24.89 12.81
C LYS A 142 5.69 25.05 11.32
N ILE A 143 6.91 24.74 10.90
CA ILE A 143 7.30 24.80 9.48
C ILE A 143 6.43 23.85 8.67
N ARG A 144 6.29 22.60 9.12
CA ARG A 144 5.41 21.61 8.49
C ARG A 144 3.97 22.11 8.39
N ALA A 145 3.45 22.74 9.43
CA ALA A 145 2.09 23.27 9.42
C ALA A 145 1.89 24.40 8.41
N HIS A 146 2.90 25.26 8.22
CA HIS A 146 2.86 26.30 7.18
C HIS A 146 2.90 25.68 5.78
N VAL A 147 3.80 24.72 5.52
CA VAL A 147 3.84 24.01 4.23
C VAL A 147 2.51 23.33 3.91
N LEU A 148 1.90 22.65 4.88
CA LEU A 148 0.60 21.99 4.71
C LEU A 148 -0.53 23.00 4.44
N ALA A 149 -0.49 24.17 5.07
CA ALA A 149 -1.50 25.21 4.85
C ALA A 149 -1.35 25.88 3.49
N ASP A 150 -0.11 26.24 3.12
CA ASP A 150 0.19 27.01 1.91
C ASP A 150 0.09 26.15 0.64
N GLU A 151 0.61 24.91 0.67
CA GLU A 151 0.66 24.04 -0.51
C GLU A 151 -0.56 23.12 -0.63
N HIS A 152 -1.21 22.77 0.50
CA HIS A 152 -2.26 21.75 0.52
C HIS A 152 -3.58 22.22 1.15
N GLY A 153 -3.71 23.51 1.47
CA GLY A 153 -4.96 24.10 1.96
C GLY A 153 -5.43 23.58 3.32
N TRP A 154 -4.52 23.05 4.14
CA TRP A 154 -4.86 22.62 5.49
C TRP A 154 -5.07 23.79 6.45
N ASP A 155 -5.91 23.58 7.45
CA ASP A 155 -5.93 24.49 8.59
C ASP A 155 -4.62 24.39 9.39
N VAL A 156 -4.03 25.55 9.68
CA VAL A 156 -2.76 25.64 10.40
C VAL A 156 -2.89 25.06 11.81
N THR A 157 -4.07 25.15 12.44
CA THR A 157 -4.27 24.63 13.80
C THR A 157 -4.28 23.11 13.83
N ASP A 158 -4.95 22.49 12.86
CA ASP A 158 -4.95 21.04 12.66
C ASP A 158 -3.56 20.52 12.28
N ALA A 159 -2.87 21.21 11.36
CA ALA A 159 -1.56 20.80 10.87
C ALA A 159 -0.47 20.81 11.97
N ARG A 160 -0.61 21.69 12.97
CA ARG A 160 0.26 21.70 14.17
C ARG A 160 -0.02 20.55 15.13
N LYS A 161 -1.22 19.97 15.09
CA LYS A 161 -1.70 18.92 15.99
C LYS A 161 -1.63 17.51 15.39
N ILE A 162 -0.77 17.30 14.38
CA ILE A 162 -0.46 15.97 13.88
C ILE A 162 0.30 15.19 14.98
N TRP A 163 -0.28 14.07 15.41
CA TRP A 163 0.31 13.20 16.42
C TRP A 163 1.31 12.22 15.84
N ALA A 164 0.98 11.59 14.71
CA ALA A 164 1.84 10.61 14.07
C ALA A 164 1.49 10.42 12.59
N PHE A 165 2.48 9.93 11.86
CA PHE A 165 2.39 9.37 10.53
C PHE A 165 2.39 7.85 10.64
N GLY A 166 1.82 7.12 9.69
CA GLY A 166 1.79 5.66 9.72
C GLY A 166 1.58 5.03 8.33
N PRO A 167 1.95 3.75 8.14
CA PRO A 167 2.68 2.89 9.08
C PRO A 167 4.15 3.28 9.27
N ASP A 168 4.84 2.61 10.20
CA ASP A 168 6.27 2.75 10.50
C ASP A 168 6.73 4.20 10.74
N THR A 169 5.87 5.01 11.34
CA THR A 169 6.09 6.44 11.64
C THR A 169 6.37 7.34 10.43
N THR A 170 6.38 6.83 9.20
CA THR A 170 6.78 7.59 7.99
C THR A 170 5.77 7.46 6.86
N GLY A 171 4.85 6.50 6.96
CA GLY A 171 3.86 6.25 5.92
C GLY A 171 2.82 7.38 5.78
N PRO A 172 2.12 7.41 4.63
CA PRO A 172 1.22 8.48 4.26
C PRO A 172 -0.19 8.30 4.86
N ASN A 173 -0.26 8.10 6.18
CA ASN A 173 -1.51 8.15 6.94
C ASN A 173 -1.29 9.02 8.18
N LEU A 174 -2.23 9.90 8.50
CA LEU A 174 -2.07 10.90 9.56
C LEU A 174 -3.08 10.68 10.69
N LEU A 175 -2.63 10.81 11.93
CA LEU A 175 -3.51 10.98 13.08
C LEU A 175 -3.41 12.42 13.58
N VAL A 176 -4.54 13.12 13.59
CA VAL A 176 -4.66 14.54 13.93
C VAL A 176 -5.59 14.71 15.11
N ASP A 177 -5.17 15.50 16.09
CA ASP A 177 -6.00 15.89 17.22
C ASP A 177 -6.82 17.15 16.92
N VAL A 178 -8.14 17.00 16.87
CA VAL A 178 -9.11 18.09 16.67
C VAL A 178 -9.97 18.28 17.93
N THR A 179 -9.61 17.64 19.04
CA THR A 179 -10.36 17.71 20.29
C THR A 179 -10.26 19.09 20.94
N LYS A 180 -11.24 19.40 21.79
CA LYS A 180 -11.32 20.67 22.53
C LYS A 180 -11.64 20.42 23.99
N GLY A 181 -10.76 20.85 24.90
CA GLY A 181 -11.03 20.82 26.34
C GLY A 181 -10.99 19.43 27.01
N VAL A 182 -10.36 18.43 26.38
CA VAL A 182 -10.27 17.07 26.92
C VAL A 182 -9.17 16.97 27.99
N GLN A 183 -9.53 16.49 29.17
CA GLN A 183 -8.59 16.21 30.26
C GLN A 183 -7.80 14.92 30.00
N TYR A 184 -6.54 14.88 30.45
CA TYR A 184 -5.64 13.72 30.36
C TYR A 184 -5.33 13.21 28.94
N LEU A 185 -5.59 14.01 27.91
CA LEU A 185 -5.39 13.64 26.50
C LEU A 185 -3.93 13.26 26.18
N ALA A 186 -2.97 13.94 26.81
CA ALA A 186 -1.54 13.66 26.60
C ALA A 186 -1.15 12.24 27.01
N GLU A 187 -1.81 11.66 28.01
CA GLU A 187 -1.50 10.31 28.52
C GLU A 187 -1.93 9.20 27.56
N ILE A 188 -2.91 9.47 26.69
CA ILE A 188 -3.42 8.47 25.74
C ILE A 188 -2.74 8.52 24.38
N LYS A 189 -1.96 9.57 24.12
CA LYS A 189 -1.33 9.85 22.83
C LYS A 189 -0.55 8.65 22.31
N ASP A 190 0.35 8.08 23.12
CA ASP A 190 1.20 6.95 22.71
C ASP A 190 0.38 5.70 22.39
N SER A 191 -0.70 5.46 23.14
CA SER A 191 -1.61 4.35 22.89
C SER A 191 -2.37 4.53 21.57
N CYS A 192 -2.76 5.75 21.24
CA CYS A 192 -3.42 6.04 19.97
C CYS A 192 -2.46 5.94 18.79
N ILE A 193 -1.22 6.41 18.94
CA ILE A 193 -0.17 6.27 17.92
C ILE A 193 0.12 4.80 17.65
N ALA A 194 0.29 3.97 18.69
CA ALA A 194 0.48 2.53 18.53
C ALA A 194 -0.73 1.87 17.82
N GLY A 195 -1.95 2.30 18.15
CA GLY A 195 -3.16 1.87 17.45
C GLY A 195 -3.15 2.23 15.96
N LEU A 196 -2.70 3.43 15.60
CA LEU A 196 -2.54 3.87 14.20
C LEU A 196 -1.49 3.02 13.48
N GLN A 197 -0.30 2.81 14.05
CA GLN A 197 0.76 2.04 13.38
C GLN A 197 0.29 0.64 13.01
N TRP A 198 -0.48 -0.01 13.89
CA TRP A 198 -1.00 -1.33 13.61
C TRP A 198 -2.15 -1.32 12.59
N ALA A 199 -3.10 -0.39 12.75
CA ALA A 199 -4.22 -0.26 11.83
C ALA A 199 -3.79 0.13 10.41
N ALA A 200 -2.75 0.96 10.28
CA ALA A 200 -2.22 1.39 9.00
C ALA A 200 -1.42 0.28 8.29
N LYS A 201 -0.84 -0.67 9.04
CA LYS A 201 -0.15 -1.83 8.47
C LYS A 201 -1.10 -2.93 8.00
N GLU A 202 -2.18 -3.14 8.75
CA GLU A 202 -3.22 -4.12 8.46
C GLU A 202 -4.55 -3.37 8.22
N GLY A 203 -4.88 -3.04 6.98
CA GLY A 203 -6.14 -2.38 6.64
C GLY A 203 -7.38 -3.24 6.91
N VAL A 204 -8.55 -2.59 6.91
CA VAL A 204 -9.83 -3.23 7.30
C VAL A 204 -10.39 -4.17 6.23
N CYS A 205 -10.13 -3.89 4.94
CA CYS A 205 -10.74 -4.61 3.84
C CYS A 205 -10.05 -5.94 3.57
N ALA A 206 -8.72 -5.96 3.46
CA ALA A 206 -7.93 -7.11 3.05
C ALA A 206 -6.63 -7.29 3.85
N GLU A 207 -6.45 -6.54 4.95
CA GLU A 207 -5.19 -6.48 5.72
C GLU A 207 -4.01 -6.09 4.82
N GLU A 208 -4.25 -5.21 3.85
CA GLU A 208 -3.22 -4.56 3.06
C GLU A 208 -2.82 -3.24 3.71
N ILE A 209 -1.63 -2.74 3.40
CA ILE A 209 -1.14 -1.48 3.98
C ILE A 209 -2.05 -0.33 3.54
N MET A 210 -2.43 0.52 4.49
CA MET A 210 -3.21 1.73 4.23
C MET A 210 -2.35 2.82 3.58
N ARG A 211 -2.94 3.61 2.68
CA ARG A 211 -2.31 4.75 2.02
C ARG A 211 -3.30 5.89 1.87
N GLY A 212 -2.87 7.11 2.22
CA GLY A 212 -3.60 8.32 1.92
C GLY A 212 -4.82 8.55 2.83
N VAL A 213 -4.75 8.18 4.12
CA VAL A 213 -5.87 8.37 5.06
C VAL A 213 -5.51 9.29 6.21
N ARG A 214 -6.32 10.32 6.43
CA ARG A 214 -6.26 11.19 7.61
C ARG A 214 -7.35 10.80 8.60
N PHE A 215 -6.95 10.59 9.84
CA PHE A 215 -7.82 10.33 10.97
C PHE A 215 -7.86 11.53 11.90
N ASN A 216 -9.05 12.09 12.09
CA ASN A 216 -9.28 13.15 13.06
C ASN A 216 -9.88 12.57 14.34
N LEU A 217 -9.20 12.78 15.45
CA LEU A 217 -9.74 12.57 16.79
C LEU A 217 -10.65 13.74 17.14
N MET A 218 -11.96 13.50 17.11
CA MET A 218 -12.98 14.53 17.28
C MET A 218 -13.25 14.79 18.75
N ASP A 219 -13.41 13.72 19.53
CA ASP A 219 -13.70 13.78 20.95
C ASP A 219 -13.21 12.52 21.67
N VAL A 220 -13.02 12.62 22.98
CA VAL A 220 -12.63 11.52 23.84
C VAL A 220 -13.26 11.68 25.22
N THR A 221 -13.87 10.61 25.72
CA THR A 221 -14.23 10.50 27.13
C THR A 221 -13.26 9.55 27.82
N LEU A 222 -12.55 10.04 28.84
CA LEU A 222 -11.55 9.29 29.61
C LEU A 222 -11.98 9.12 31.07
N HIS A 223 -11.64 7.98 31.65
CA HIS A 223 -11.74 7.79 33.10
C HIS A 223 -10.74 8.68 33.86
N ALA A 224 -11.02 9.09 35.09
CA ALA A 224 -10.08 9.91 35.87
C ALA A 224 -8.76 9.14 36.15
N ASP A 225 -8.86 7.93 36.67
CA ASP A 225 -7.68 7.15 37.05
C ASP A 225 -6.94 6.54 35.85
N ALA A 226 -5.61 6.70 35.83
CA ALA A 226 -4.73 6.21 34.77
C ALA A 226 -4.75 4.67 34.64
N ILE A 227 -5.06 3.94 35.71
CA ILE A 227 -5.13 2.46 35.70
C ILE A 227 -6.20 1.96 34.71
N HIS A 228 -7.29 2.72 34.55
CA HIS A 228 -8.35 2.39 33.61
C HIS A 228 -8.07 2.86 32.17
N ARG A 229 -6.93 3.52 31.94
CA ARG A 229 -6.50 4.14 30.67
C ARG A 229 -5.20 3.53 30.13
N GLY A 230 -4.78 2.37 30.64
CA GLY A 230 -3.58 1.69 30.15
C GLY A 230 -3.66 1.30 28.67
N GLY A 231 -2.50 1.11 28.04
CA GLY A 231 -2.39 0.79 26.60
C GLY A 231 -3.17 -0.44 26.18
N GLY A 232 -3.27 -1.47 27.03
CA GLY A 232 -4.08 -2.67 26.76
C GLY A 232 -5.58 -2.39 26.55
N GLN A 233 -6.09 -1.26 27.05
CA GLN A 233 -7.46 -0.82 26.83
C GLN A 233 -7.59 0.10 25.60
N LEU A 234 -6.64 1.02 25.42
CA LEU A 234 -6.74 2.09 24.43
C LEU A 234 -6.24 1.70 23.04
N ILE A 235 -5.19 0.89 22.93
CA ILE A 235 -4.65 0.43 21.65
C ILE A 235 -5.71 -0.33 20.83
N PRO A 236 -6.37 -1.39 21.35
CA PRO A 236 -7.39 -2.10 20.58
C PRO A 236 -8.64 -1.23 20.32
N THR A 237 -8.94 -0.31 21.22
CA THR A 237 -10.06 0.64 21.03
C THR A 237 -9.77 1.61 19.90
N THR A 238 -8.56 2.15 19.85
CA THR A 238 -8.08 3.01 18.77
C THR A 238 -8.13 2.27 17.44
N ARG A 239 -7.59 1.06 17.37
CA ARG A 239 -7.63 0.25 16.15
C ARG A 239 -9.05 0.04 15.63
N ARG A 240 -10.00 -0.31 16.50
CA ARG A 240 -11.41 -0.52 16.11
C ARG A 240 -12.09 0.76 15.63
N VAL A 241 -11.85 1.90 16.28
CA VAL A 241 -12.46 3.17 15.84
C VAL A 241 -11.87 3.64 14.50
N LEU A 242 -10.57 3.43 14.26
CA LEU A 242 -9.94 3.72 12.97
C LEU A 242 -10.58 2.88 11.85
N TYR A 243 -10.73 1.57 12.06
CA TYR A 243 -11.43 0.71 11.10
C TYR A 243 -12.88 1.11 10.88
N ALA A 244 -13.62 1.39 11.95
CA ALA A 244 -15.00 1.86 11.82
C ALA A 244 -15.07 3.17 11.00
N ALA A 245 -14.16 4.11 11.23
CA ALA A 245 -14.07 5.35 10.48
C ALA A 245 -13.78 5.10 8.99
N CYS A 246 -12.86 4.19 8.66
CA CYS A 246 -12.57 3.81 7.26
C CYS A 246 -13.77 3.20 6.56
N LEU A 247 -14.51 2.30 7.23
CA LEU A 247 -15.71 1.68 6.65
C LEU A 247 -16.81 2.70 6.33
N LEU A 248 -16.88 3.77 7.11
CA LEU A 248 -17.84 4.86 6.93
C LEU A 248 -17.41 5.90 5.88
N ALA A 249 -16.16 5.82 5.41
CA ALA A 249 -15.49 6.78 4.53
C ALA A 249 -15.38 6.28 3.07
N GLN A 250 -16.22 5.34 2.67
CA GLN A 250 -16.18 4.69 1.34
C GLN A 250 -14.78 4.12 1.04
N PRO A 251 -14.41 3.00 1.70
CA PRO A 251 -13.10 2.39 1.51
C PRO A 251 -12.95 1.90 0.07
N THR A 252 -11.73 1.94 -0.46
CA THR A 252 -11.37 1.33 -1.74
C THR A 252 -9.95 0.78 -1.70
N LEU A 253 -9.57 0.03 -2.73
CA LEU A 253 -8.19 -0.41 -2.93
C LEU A 253 -7.50 0.49 -3.95
N GLN A 254 -6.20 0.69 -3.80
CA GLN A 254 -5.34 1.26 -4.82
C GLN A 254 -4.52 0.15 -5.46
N GLU A 255 -4.54 0.09 -6.80
CA GLU A 255 -3.67 -0.78 -7.59
C GLU A 255 -2.40 -0.03 -8.00
N PRO A 256 -1.23 -0.68 -8.05
CA PRO A 256 -0.03 -0.03 -8.53
C PRO A 256 -0.05 0.01 -10.06
N ILE A 257 0.41 1.15 -10.60
CA ILE A 257 0.48 1.41 -12.04
C ILE A 257 1.95 1.54 -12.45
N TYR A 258 2.31 0.85 -13.53
CA TYR A 258 3.57 1.05 -14.21
C TYR A 258 3.47 2.25 -15.16
N PHE A 259 4.52 3.06 -15.17
CA PHE A 259 4.91 3.82 -16.34
C PHE A 259 5.71 2.90 -17.26
N VAL A 260 5.22 2.75 -18.48
CA VAL A 260 5.78 1.88 -19.50
C VAL A 260 6.29 2.75 -20.65
N GLU A 261 7.60 2.67 -20.92
CA GLU A 261 8.23 3.28 -22.08
C GLU A 261 8.60 2.18 -23.08
N ILE A 262 8.05 2.25 -24.30
CA ILE A 262 8.24 1.24 -25.33
C ILE A 262 8.90 1.89 -26.53
N GLN A 263 10.06 1.37 -26.90
CA GLN A 263 10.75 1.77 -28.13
C GLN A 263 10.49 0.73 -29.22
N CYS A 264 9.91 1.15 -30.34
CA CYS A 264 9.60 0.27 -31.46
C CYS A 264 9.72 1.00 -32.81
N PRO A 265 9.93 0.28 -33.92
CA PRO A 265 9.83 0.86 -35.26
C PRO A 265 8.37 1.14 -35.63
N GLU A 266 8.16 2.03 -36.60
CA GLU A 266 6.81 2.42 -37.08
C GLU A 266 5.93 1.23 -37.46
N SER A 267 6.52 0.20 -38.11
CA SER A 267 5.83 -1.03 -38.51
C SER A 267 5.24 -1.84 -37.35
N ALA A 268 5.75 -1.66 -36.13
CA ALA A 268 5.37 -2.43 -34.96
C ALA A 268 4.42 -1.68 -34.01
N ILE A 269 4.13 -0.40 -34.26
CA ILE A 269 3.29 0.45 -33.40
C ILE A 269 1.90 -0.18 -33.20
N GLY A 270 1.28 -0.68 -34.26
CA GLY A 270 -0.04 -1.32 -34.18
C GLY A 270 -0.07 -2.52 -33.21
N GLY A 271 1.02 -3.29 -33.15
CA GLY A 271 1.17 -4.40 -32.20
C GLY A 271 1.25 -3.91 -30.74
N VAL A 272 1.92 -2.79 -30.49
CA VAL A 272 2.02 -2.18 -29.16
C VAL A 272 0.64 -1.74 -28.64
N TYR A 273 -0.11 -0.99 -29.46
CA TYR A 273 -1.46 -0.54 -29.10
C TYR A 273 -2.42 -1.71 -28.83
N SER A 274 -2.35 -2.75 -29.65
CA SER A 274 -3.15 -3.97 -29.46
C SER A 274 -2.87 -4.62 -28.08
N CYS A 275 -1.60 -4.77 -27.72
CA CYS A 275 -1.22 -5.36 -26.44
C CYS A 275 -1.62 -4.50 -25.23
N LEU A 276 -1.53 -3.16 -25.34
CA LEU A 276 -1.89 -2.24 -24.26
C LEU A 276 -3.41 -2.19 -24.04
N ASN A 277 -4.20 -2.09 -25.12
CA ASN A 277 -5.66 -1.96 -25.02
C ASN A 277 -6.33 -3.17 -24.35
N ILE A 278 -5.84 -4.39 -24.61
CA ILE A 278 -6.37 -5.62 -23.98
C ILE A 278 -6.13 -5.62 -22.46
N ARG A 279 -5.11 -4.90 -22.00
CA ARG A 279 -4.61 -4.91 -20.61
C ARG A 279 -4.93 -3.62 -19.82
N ARG A 280 -5.95 -2.87 -20.27
CA ARG A 280 -6.33 -1.55 -19.69
C ARG A 280 -5.19 -0.52 -19.73
N GLY A 281 -4.24 -0.66 -20.64
CA GLY A 281 -3.15 0.29 -20.81
C GLY A 281 -3.65 1.61 -21.40
N GLN A 282 -3.19 2.74 -20.85
CA GLN A 282 -3.55 4.08 -21.32
C GLN A 282 -2.32 4.76 -21.93
N VAL A 283 -2.32 4.93 -23.24
CA VAL A 283 -1.26 5.66 -23.95
C VAL A 283 -1.55 7.15 -23.86
N PHE A 284 -0.55 7.93 -23.44
CA PHE A 284 -0.69 9.39 -23.31
C PHE A 284 0.36 10.18 -24.07
N SER A 285 1.42 9.54 -24.56
CA SER A 285 2.43 10.19 -25.39
C SER A 285 3.01 9.22 -26.41
N GLU A 286 3.17 9.73 -27.62
CA GLU A 286 3.83 9.06 -28.73
C GLU A 286 4.80 10.06 -29.36
N GLU A 287 6.09 9.78 -29.26
CA GLU A 287 7.15 10.66 -29.73
C GLU A 287 8.00 9.92 -30.76
N GLN A 288 8.12 10.50 -31.97
CA GLN A 288 9.07 10.00 -32.96
C GLN A 288 10.48 10.50 -32.64
N ARG A 289 11.45 9.58 -32.58
CA ARG A 289 12.85 9.98 -32.38
C ARG A 289 13.43 10.50 -33.69
N MET A 290 13.59 11.83 -33.76
CA MET A 290 14.14 12.51 -34.94
C MET A 290 15.45 11.87 -35.41
N GLY A 291 15.53 11.60 -36.72
CA GLY A 291 16.68 10.95 -37.34
C GLY A 291 16.69 9.42 -37.32
N THR A 292 15.70 8.78 -36.69
CA THR A 292 15.54 7.31 -36.70
C THR A 292 14.08 6.91 -36.97
N PRO A 293 13.80 5.73 -37.55
CA PRO A 293 12.43 5.23 -37.73
C PRO A 293 11.82 4.66 -36.43
N MET A 294 12.34 5.09 -35.27
CA MET A 294 11.95 4.60 -33.96
C MET A 294 10.97 5.57 -33.30
N PHE A 295 9.95 4.99 -32.67
CA PHE A 295 8.96 5.67 -31.86
C PHE A 295 9.13 5.27 -30.42
N THR A 296 8.94 6.25 -29.53
CA THR A 296 8.86 6.05 -28.09
C THR A 296 7.41 6.27 -27.67
N ILE A 297 6.75 5.18 -27.26
CA ILE A 297 5.38 5.20 -26.75
C ILE A 297 5.45 5.16 -25.23
N LYS A 298 4.80 6.12 -24.57
CA LYS A 298 4.67 6.18 -23.11
C LYS A 298 3.23 5.91 -22.71
N ALA A 299 3.05 4.96 -21.80
CA ALA A 299 1.74 4.51 -21.36
C ALA A 299 1.71 4.18 -19.87
N TYR A 300 0.52 4.21 -19.30
CA TYR A 300 0.23 3.65 -17.98
C TYR A 300 -0.32 2.23 -18.13
N LEU A 301 0.16 1.30 -17.30
CA LEU A 301 -0.27 -0.10 -17.32
C LEU A 301 -0.45 -0.61 -15.88
N PRO A 302 -1.64 -1.12 -15.49
CA PRO A 302 -1.82 -1.75 -14.20
C PRO A 302 -0.90 -2.96 -14.00
N VAL A 303 -0.20 -3.03 -12.87
CA VAL A 303 0.78 -4.10 -12.60
C VAL A 303 0.12 -5.48 -12.63
N ASN A 304 -1.12 -5.61 -12.15
CA ASN A 304 -1.85 -6.88 -12.16
C ASN A 304 -2.15 -7.40 -13.58
N GLU A 305 -2.24 -6.51 -14.57
CA GLU A 305 -2.46 -6.86 -15.98
C GLU A 305 -1.13 -6.99 -16.75
N SER A 306 0.01 -6.76 -16.09
CA SER A 306 1.34 -6.79 -16.72
C SER A 306 1.93 -8.19 -16.88
N PHE A 307 1.38 -9.21 -16.20
CA PHE A 307 1.89 -10.57 -16.28
C PHE A 307 1.79 -11.13 -17.71
N GLY A 308 2.91 -11.63 -18.23
CA GLY A 308 3.02 -12.09 -19.61
C GLY A 308 2.97 -10.96 -20.67
N PHE A 309 3.01 -9.69 -20.26
CA PHE A 309 3.03 -8.55 -21.19
C PHE A 309 4.23 -8.60 -22.13
N ASN A 310 5.43 -8.88 -21.60
CA ASN A 310 6.66 -8.95 -22.40
C ASN A 310 6.58 -10.01 -23.50
N GLY A 311 6.01 -11.19 -23.19
CA GLY A 311 5.83 -12.26 -24.17
C GLY A 311 4.83 -11.88 -25.25
N ALA A 312 3.68 -11.34 -24.86
CA ALA A 312 2.65 -10.89 -25.79
C ALA A 312 3.14 -9.75 -26.71
N LEU A 313 3.86 -8.77 -26.14
CA LEU A 313 4.44 -7.66 -26.89
C LEU A 313 5.48 -8.15 -27.90
N ARG A 314 6.36 -9.07 -27.47
CA ARG A 314 7.36 -9.67 -28.36
C ARG A 314 6.71 -10.42 -29.52
N GLN A 315 5.64 -11.17 -29.26
CA GLN A 315 4.90 -11.88 -30.31
C GLN A 315 4.22 -10.92 -31.29
N ALA A 316 3.52 -9.90 -30.79
CA ALA A 316 2.80 -8.93 -31.60
C ALA A 316 3.71 -8.03 -32.46
N THR A 317 4.97 -7.86 -32.04
CA THR A 317 5.95 -6.97 -32.70
C THR A 317 7.09 -7.73 -33.37
N SER A 318 7.02 -9.06 -33.45
CA SER A 318 8.13 -9.92 -33.92
C SER A 318 9.47 -9.64 -33.22
N GLY A 319 9.40 -9.22 -31.95
CA GLY A 319 10.53 -8.89 -31.10
C GLY A 319 11.22 -7.56 -31.40
N GLN A 320 10.57 -6.67 -32.14
CA GLN A 320 11.11 -5.35 -32.47
C GLN A 320 10.81 -4.26 -31.43
N ALA A 321 9.91 -4.53 -30.48
CA ALA A 321 9.60 -3.60 -29.40
C ALA A 321 10.39 -3.91 -28.12
N PHE A 322 10.90 -2.86 -27.49
CA PHE A 322 11.67 -2.93 -26.26
C PHE A 322 10.94 -2.16 -25.14
N PRO A 323 10.24 -2.85 -24.23
CA PRO A 323 9.55 -2.21 -23.12
C PRO A 323 10.49 -1.97 -21.93
N GLN A 324 10.27 -0.86 -21.23
CA GLN A 324 10.82 -0.56 -19.92
C GLN A 324 9.68 -0.22 -18.98
N ASN A 325 9.53 -0.98 -17.91
CA ASN A 325 8.45 -0.80 -16.94
C ASN A 325 9.06 -0.30 -15.63
N VAL A 326 8.52 0.81 -15.11
CA VAL A 326 8.93 1.39 -13.84
C VAL A 326 7.66 1.73 -13.06
N PHE A 327 7.64 1.46 -11.76
CA PHE A 327 6.53 1.88 -10.91
C PHE A 327 6.40 3.42 -10.95
N ASP A 328 5.17 3.91 -11.16
CA ASP A 328 4.90 5.35 -11.25
C ASP A 328 4.07 5.85 -10.06
N HIS A 329 2.85 5.33 -9.91
CA HIS A 329 1.91 5.76 -8.88
C HIS A 329 0.91 4.66 -8.50
N TRP A 330 0.18 4.92 -7.42
CA TRP A 330 -0.98 4.14 -7.00
C TRP A 330 -2.24 4.79 -7.54
N GLU A 331 -3.13 3.99 -8.12
CA GLU A 331 -4.42 4.46 -8.64
C GLU A 331 -5.56 3.81 -7.86
N ALA A 332 -6.49 4.62 -7.37
CA ALA A 332 -7.67 4.13 -6.65
C ALA A 332 -8.64 3.43 -7.61
N LEU A 333 -9.04 2.21 -7.26
CA LEU A 333 -10.06 1.48 -7.99
C LEU A 333 -11.43 2.15 -7.79
N GLN A 334 -12.22 2.16 -8.86
CA GLN A 334 -13.57 2.71 -8.84
C GLN A 334 -14.53 1.79 -8.07
N GLY A 335 -15.38 2.40 -7.23
CA GLY A 335 -16.37 1.71 -6.41
C GLY A 335 -15.86 1.36 -5.01
N SER A 336 -16.69 0.66 -4.24
CA SER A 336 -16.38 0.22 -2.88
C SER A 336 -16.44 -1.31 -2.77
N PRO A 337 -15.54 -1.95 -1.99
CA PRO A 337 -15.61 -3.39 -1.73
C PRO A 337 -16.79 -3.76 -0.83
N LEU A 338 -17.53 -2.77 -0.32
CA LEU A 338 -18.79 -2.96 0.41
C LEU A 338 -19.98 -3.19 -0.53
N ASP A 339 -19.85 -2.83 -1.81
CA ASP A 339 -20.91 -2.98 -2.80
C ASP A 339 -20.99 -4.45 -3.26
N LYS A 340 -22.11 -5.09 -2.96
CA LYS A 340 -22.33 -6.52 -3.25
C LYS A 340 -22.32 -6.78 -4.76
N GLY A 341 -21.59 -7.82 -5.17
CA GLY A 341 -21.45 -8.23 -6.57
C GLY A 341 -20.51 -7.34 -7.38
N SER A 342 -19.83 -6.38 -6.75
CA SER A 342 -18.82 -5.56 -7.43
C SER A 342 -17.56 -6.38 -7.72
N LYS A 343 -16.85 -6.03 -8.79
CA LYS A 343 -15.53 -6.61 -9.10
C LYS A 343 -14.54 -6.40 -7.94
N LEU A 344 -14.71 -5.30 -7.19
CA LEU A 344 -13.87 -4.96 -6.05
C LEU A 344 -14.16 -5.85 -4.83
N GLU A 345 -15.42 -6.22 -4.57
CA GLU A 345 -15.78 -7.22 -3.55
C GLU A 345 -15.15 -8.58 -3.89
N GLU A 346 -15.21 -8.99 -5.17
CA GLU A 346 -14.60 -10.24 -5.63
C GLU A 346 -13.08 -10.24 -5.42
N LEU A 347 -12.41 -9.14 -5.78
CA LEU A 347 -10.97 -8.95 -5.60
C LEU A 347 -10.59 -9.04 -4.11
N VAL A 348 -11.27 -8.29 -3.25
CA VAL A 348 -11.04 -8.33 -1.79
C VAL A 348 -11.28 -9.74 -1.25
N THR A 349 -12.32 -10.42 -1.71
CA THR A 349 -12.62 -11.80 -1.27
C THR A 349 -11.50 -12.77 -1.66
N LYS A 350 -10.93 -12.64 -2.86
CA LYS A 350 -9.76 -13.43 -3.31
C LYS A 350 -8.54 -13.16 -2.44
N LEU A 351 -8.21 -11.88 -2.21
CA LEU A 351 -7.09 -11.47 -1.35
C LEU A 351 -7.23 -12.03 0.08
N ARG A 352 -8.43 -11.93 0.67
CA ARG A 352 -8.72 -12.45 2.00
C ARG A 352 -8.63 -13.97 2.08
N THR A 353 -9.17 -14.68 1.08
CA THR A 353 -9.13 -16.15 1.04
C THR A 353 -7.68 -16.64 0.98
N ARG A 354 -6.82 -15.97 0.21
CA ARG A 354 -5.38 -16.29 0.14
C ARG A 354 -4.69 -16.11 1.50
N LYS A 355 -5.03 -15.05 2.24
CA LYS A 355 -4.50 -14.80 3.59
C LYS A 355 -5.13 -15.68 4.69
N GLY A 356 -6.04 -16.59 4.35
CA GLY A 356 -6.77 -17.39 5.34
C GLY A 356 -7.80 -16.60 6.16
N LEU A 357 -8.15 -15.39 5.72
CA LEU A 357 -9.09 -14.51 6.40
C LEU A 357 -10.54 -14.86 6.06
N ASN A 358 -11.45 -14.52 6.97
CA ASN A 358 -12.89 -14.73 6.73
C ASN A 358 -13.36 -13.96 5.48
N ARG A 359 -14.01 -14.68 4.56
CA ARG A 359 -14.59 -14.14 3.31
C ARG A 359 -15.67 -13.10 3.57
N TYR A 360 -16.44 -13.24 4.65
CA TYR A 360 -17.56 -12.36 5.01
C TYR A 360 -17.18 -11.28 6.03
N TRP A 361 -16.25 -10.41 5.67
CA TRP A 361 -15.70 -9.39 6.57
C TRP A 361 -16.69 -8.28 6.95
N HIS A 362 -17.63 -7.95 6.07
CA HIS A 362 -18.70 -6.99 6.35
C HIS A 362 -19.96 -7.62 7.00
N ARG A 363 -20.05 -8.96 7.13
CA ARG A 363 -21.29 -9.65 7.57
C ARG A 363 -21.30 -10.13 9.03
N ARG A 364 -20.60 -9.45 9.95
CA ARG A 364 -20.77 -9.68 11.40
C ARG A 364 -21.44 -8.50 12.10
N GLN A 365 -22.74 -8.32 11.82
CA GLN A 365 -23.85 -8.46 12.78
C GLN A 365 -25.14 -8.09 12.02
N PRO A 366 -26.26 -8.82 12.19
CA PRO A 366 -27.55 -8.29 11.79
C PRO A 366 -27.74 -6.96 12.52
N LEU A 367 -28.10 -5.90 11.79
CA LEU A 367 -28.65 -4.70 12.40
C LEU A 367 -29.73 -5.16 13.39
N PRO A 368 -29.74 -4.68 14.65
CA PRO A 368 -30.82 -5.02 15.56
C PRO A 368 -32.14 -4.68 14.86
N VAL A 369 -32.96 -5.71 14.67
CA VAL A 369 -34.32 -5.56 14.14
C VAL A 369 -34.99 -4.49 15.02
N PRO A 370 -35.59 -3.43 14.45
CA PRO A 370 -36.31 -2.48 15.27
C PRO A 370 -37.41 -3.27 15.99
N LEU A 371 -37.40 -3.21 17.32
CA LEU A 371 -38.52 -3.66 18.14
C LEU A 371 -39.70 -2.71 17.87
N GLY A 372 -40.39 -2.91 16.75
CA GLY A 372 -41.82 -2.65 16.64
C GLY A 372 -42.51 -3.89 17.20
N GLY A 373 -43.41 -3.80 18.17
CA GLY A 373 -44.48 -2.83 18.25
C GLY A 373 -45.77 -3.55 17.92
N SER A 374 -46.29 -4.29 18.90
CA SER A 374 -47.69 -4.68 19.06
C SER A 374 -47.92 -5.01 20.52
#